data_AF-A0A0D1ZV07-F1
#
_entry.id   AF-A0A0D1ZV07-F1
#
_cell.length_a   1.000
_cell.length_b   1.000
_cell.length_c   1.000
_cell.angle_alpha   90.00
_cell.angle_beta   90.00
_cell.angle_gamma   90.00
#
_symmetry.space_group_name_H-M   'P 1'
#
loop_
_entity.id
_entity.type
_entity.pdbx_description
1 polymer ?
#
loop_
_entity_poly.entity_id
_entity_poly.type
_entity_poly.pdbx_seq_one_letter_code
_entity_poly.pdbx_strand_id
1 'polypeptide(L)'
;MKDARELFPWTDNQFQATTNMVNSVCTFKDDEARGRQVTDSSKTEAVQLFLQQFIFHHVGGEPFKSGLIHFVAVLGIDEENRRLREAINFSYVVAGLVWSIRVLAVEILLPAHKRETQPDSHERRLKFQRYRREYLVDGSSTPMSELINLLAYGKYIALNTSNAGSMTWSRDGEIIYYHGLSIPLNSVRSMIISNIERAEELLWRELMWTSNLA
;
A
#
# COMPACT_ATOMS: atom_id res chain seq x y z
N MET A 1 -0.41 4.36 -29.58
CA MET A 1 -0.25 4.28 -28.11
C MET A 1 0.10 5.68 -27.63
N LYS A 2 -0.68 6.25 -26.72
CA LYS A 2 -0.24 7.41 -25.96
C LYS A 2 0.98 6.99 -25.14
N ASP A 3 2.01 7.83 -25.07
CA ASP A 3 3.24 7.53 -24.34
C ASP A 3 2.90 7.21 -22.87
N ALA A 4 3.60 6.28 -22.22
CA ALA A 4 3.40 6.00 -20.79
C ALA A 4 3.66 7.25 -19.92
N ARG A 5 4.33 8.26 -20.49
CA ARG A 5 4.51 9.60 -19.93
C ARG A 5 3.22 10.44 -19.88
N GLU A 6 2.13 10.00 -20.52
CA GLU A 6 0.83 10.70 -20.58
C GLU A 6 -0.23 10.15 -19.60
N LEU A 7 0.13 9.23 -18.69
CA LEU A 7 -0.85 8.59 -17.79
C LEU A 7 -1.58 9.58 -16.88
N PHE A 8 -0.90 10.64 -16.46
CA PHE A 8 -1.48 11.80 -15.78
C PHE A 8 -0.63 13.05 -16.06
N PRO A 9 -1.23 14.26 -16.04
CA PRO A 9 -0.49 15.49 -16.23
C PRO A 9 0.32 15.83 -14.97
N TRP A 10 1.63 16.01 -15.15
CA TRP A 10 2.53 16.44 -14.08
C TRP A 10 2.45 17.95 -13.90
N THR A 11 2.44 18.41 -12.65
CA THR A 11 2.72 19.82 -12.34
C THR A 11 4.22 20.08 -12.30
N ASP A 12 4.63 21.33 -12.54
CA ASP A 12 6.04 21.72 -12.47
C ASP A 12 6.67 21.39 -11.11
N ASN A 13 5.91 21.59 -10.03
CA ASN A 13 6.34 21.26 -8.67
C ASN A 13 6.55 19.75 -8.47
N GLN A 14 5.64 18.92 -8.99
CA GLN A 14 5.79 17.46 -8.93
C GLN A 14 7.00 16.99 -9.74
N PHE A 15 7.23 17.59 -10.91
CA PHE A 15 8.37 17.27 -11.75
C PHE A 15 9.69 17.66 -11.07
N GLN A 16 9.77 18.86 -10.50
CA GLN A 16 10.94 19.32 -9.75
C GLN A 16 11.20 18.46 -8.51
N ALA A 17 10.17 18.17 -7.71
CA ALA A 17 10.31 17.34 -6.51
C ALA A 17 10.77 15.91 -6.86
N THR A 18 10.27 15.35 -7.96
CA THR A 18 10.67 14.02 -8.44
C THR A 18 12.10 14.02 -8.97
N THR A 19 12.48 15.04 -9.72
CA THR A 19 13.86 15.20 -10.20
C THR A 19 14.83 15.31 -9.01
N ASN A 20 14.48 16.10 -7.99
CA ASN A 20 15.26 16.22 -6.77
C ASN A 20 15.37 14.88 -6.01
N MET A 21 14.26 14.17 -5.86
CA MET A 21 14.22 12.85 -5.23
C MET A 21 15.11 11.85 -5.98
N VAL A 22 14.95 11.73 -7.30
CA VAL A 22 15.77 10.83 -8.13
C VAL A 22 17.25 11.17 -8.00
N ASN A 23 17.61 12.45 -8.10
CA ASN A 23 18.99 12.90 -7.97
C ASN A 23 19.59 12.70 -6.57
N SER A 24 18.76 12.58 -5.54
CA SER A 24 19.22 12.39 -4.15
C SER A 24 19.25 10.93 -3.73
N VAL A 25 18.30 10.12 -4.20
CA VAL A 25 18.11 8.72 -3.77
C VAL A 25 18.79 7.74 -4.72
N CYS A 26 18.74 7.99 -6.03
CA CYS A 26 19.34 7.09 -7.00
C CYS A 26 20.83 7.41 -7.14
N THR A 27 21.68 6.40 -6.97
CA THR A 27 23.11 6.49 -7.28
C THR A 27 23.32 6.10 -8.74
N PHE A 28 23.78 7.05 -9.56
CA PHE A 28 24.13 6.76 -10.95
C PHE A 28 25.62 6.41 -11.06
N LYS A 29 26.02 5.65 -12.09
CA LYS A 29 27.43 5.24 -12.31
C LYS A 29 28.40 6.43 -12.37
N ASP A 30 27.91 7.59 -12.78
CA ASP A 30 28.70 8.83 -12.83
C ASP A 30 28.87 9.52 -11.47
N ASP A 31 28.01 9.23 -10.48
CA ASP A 31 28.09 9.83 -9.14
C ASP A 31 29.25 9.23 -8.31
N GLU A 32 29.58 7.96 -8.51
CA GLU A 32 30.77 7.31 -7.91
C GLU A 32 32.06 7.95 -8.43
N ALA A 33 32.12 8.28 -9.72
CA ALA A 33 33.27 8.96 -10.34
C ALA A 33 33.43 10.42 -9.87
N ARG A 34 32.36 11.03 -9.33
CA ARG A 34 32.33 12.44 -8.88
C ARG A 34 32.48 12.60 -7.36
N GLY A 35 32.61 11.52 -6.60
CA GLY A 35 32.78 11.58 -5.14
C GLY A 35 31.60 12.23 -4.41
N ARG A 36 30.38 12.09 -4.93
CA ARG A 36 29.18 12.75 -4.38
C ARG A 36 28.75 12.07 -3.08
N GLN A 37 28.94 12.74 -1.94
CA GLN A 37 28.40 12.27 -0.65
C GLN A 37 26.99 12.83 -0.44
N VAL A 38 25.96 11.97 -0.61
CA VAL A 38 24.58 12.29 -0.21
C VAL A 38 24.32 11.73 1.19
N THR A 39 23.94 12.59 2.12
CA THR A 39 23.60 12.20 3.50
C THR A 39 22.19 11.59 3.57
N ASP A 40 21.96 10.68 4.50
CA ASP A 40 20.63 10.04 4.67
C ASP A 40 19.53 11.04 5.08
N SER A 41 19.91 12.14 5.74
CA SER A 41 19.01 13.25 6.02
C SER A 41 18.51 13.93 4.74
N SER A 42 19.41 14.18 3.78
CA SER A 42 19.07 14.78 2.48
C SER A 42 18.18 13.87 1.64
N LYS A 43 18.43 12.54 1.65
CA LYS A 43 17.54 11.57 0.99
C LYS A 43 16.14 11.61 1.59
N THR A 44 16.04 11.63 2.92
CA THR A 44 14.77 11.67 3.64
C THR A 44 13.98 12.94 3.31
N GLU A 45 14.64 14.10 3.30
CA GLU A 45 14.02 15.37 2.93
C GLU A 45 13.53 15.37 1.47
N ALA A 46 14.32 14.82 0.55
CA ALA A 46 13.93 14.72 -0.86
C ALA A 46 12.70 13.81 -1.06
N VAL A 47 12.64 12.68 -0.35
CA VAL A 47 11.46 11.79 -0.36
C VAL A 47 10.24 12.47 0.29
N GLN A 48 10.42 13.20 1.39
CA GLN A 48 9.34 13.94 2.04
C GLN A 48 8.75 15.00 1.11
N LEU A 49 9.60 15.77 0.42
CA LEU A 49 9.16 16.78 -0.55
C LEU A 49 8.42 16.16 -1.73
N PHE A 50 8.92 15.05 -2.26
CA PHE A 50 8.22 14.28 -3.28
C PHE A 50 6.82 13.86 -2.80
N LEU A 51 6.74 13.15 -1.67
CA LEU A 51 5.45 12.70 -1.11
C LEU A 51 4.49 13.86 -0.83
N GLN A 52 5.01 15.00 -0.37
CA GLN A 52 4.22 16.20 -0.11
C GLN A 52 3.46 16.65 -1.37
N GLN A 53 4.10 16.65 -2.54
CA GLN A 53 3.48 17.08 -3.81
C GLN A 53 2.40 16.12 -4.33
N PHE A 54 2.44 14.85 -3.92
CA PHE A 54 1.47 13.83 -4.33
C PHE A 54 0.36 13.60 -3.31
N ILE A 55 0.60 13.90 -2.03
CA ILE A 55 -0.40 13.75 -0.96
C ILE A 55 -1.21 15.03 -0.76
N PHE A 56 -0.56 16.20 -0.70
CA PHE A 56 -1.21 17.47 -0.38
C PHE A 56 -1.48 18.30 -1.63
N HIS A 57 -2.41 17.82 -2.44
CA HIS A 57 -2.93 18.58 -3.57
C HIS A 57 -4.43 18.35 -3.73
N HIS A 58 -5.10 19.24 -4.44
CA HIS A 58 -6.49 19.04 -4.85
C HIS A 58 -6.55 18.28 -6.17
N VAL A 59 -7.51 17.37 -6.29
CA VAL A 59 -7.82 16.66 -7.54
C VAL A 59 -8.90 17.37 -8.38
N GLY A 60 -9.66 18.28 -7.76
CA GLY A 60 -10.78 18.94 -8.43
C GLY A 60 -11.84 17.95 -8.91
N GLY A 61 -12.51 18.25 -10.03
CA GLY A 61 -13.51 17.37 -10.64
C GLY A 61 -12.96 16.23 -11.50
N GLU A 62 -11.63 16.08 -11.58
CA GLU A 62 -10.97 15.07 -12.42
C GLU A 62 -9.95 14.25 -11.61
N PRO A 63 -10.41 13.25 -10.84
CA PRO A 63 -9.55 12.47 -9.93
C PRO A 63 -8.32 11.84 -10.60
N PHE A 64 -8.45 11.37 -11.84
CA PHE A 64 -7.39 10.72 -12.60
C PHE A 64 -6.27 11.65 -13.08
N LYS A 65 -6.39 12.98 -12.88
CA LYS A 65 -5.26 13.89 -13.02
C LYS A 65 -4.24 13.74 -11.88
N SER A 66 -4.63 13.15 -10.76
CA SER A 66 -3.70 12.80 -9.69
C SER A 66 -2.92 11.54 -10.04
N GLY A 67 -1.59 11.64 -10.03
CA GLY A 67 -0.73 10.46 -10.16
C GLY A 67 -0.94 9.44 -9.04
N LEU A 68 -1.29 9.88 -7.83
CA LEU A 68 -1.57 8.98 -6.71
C LEU A 68 -2.87 8.18 -6.94
N ILE A 69 -3.94 8.84 -7.42
CA ILE A 69 -5.20 8.15 -7.75
C ILE A 69 -5.01 7.24 -8.96
N HIS A 70 -4.24 7.66 -9.95
CA HIS A 70 -3.89 6.81 -11.09
C HIS A 70 -3.14 5.54 -10.64
N PHE A 71 -2.15 5.68 -9.76
CA PHE A 71 -1.45 4.55 -9.16
C PHE A 71 -2.40 3.60 -8.43
N VAL A 72 -3.33 4.13 -7.64
CA VAL A 72 -4.35 3.31 -6.96
C VAL A 72 -5.25 2.58 -7.95
N ALA A 73 -5.64 3.22 -9.05
CA ALA A 73 -6.43 2.59 -10.10
C ALA A 73 -5.71 1.41 -10.75
N VAL A 74 -4.40 1.54 -10.99
CA VAL A 74 -3.56 0.44 -11.49
C VAL A 74 -3.50 -0.72 -10.48
N LEU A 75 -3.41 -0.43 -9.18
CA LEU A 75 -3.46 -1.48 -8.15
C LEU A 75 -4.80 -2.24 -8.12
N GLY A 76 -5.87 -1.65 -8.66
CA GLY A 76 -7.17 -2.31 -8.84
C GLY A 76 -7.18 -3.39 -9.92
N ILE A 77 -6.11 -3.52 -10.72
CA ILE A 77 -5.97 -4.53 -11.76
C ILE A 77 -5.34 -5.79 -11.16
N ASP A 78 -5.97 -6.94 -11.44
CA ASP A 78 -5.44 -8.28 -11.18
C ASP A 78 -4.82 -8.79 -12.49
N GLU A 79 -3.50 -8.65 -12.60
CA GLU A 79 -2.74 -9.01 -13.81
C GLU A 79 -2.75 -10.52 -14.08
N GLU A 80 -2.68 -11.34 -13.02
CA GLU A 80 -2.67 -12.81 -13.13
C GLU A 80 -3.96 -13.31 -13.77
N ASN A 81 -5.10 -12.82 -13.29
CA ASN A 81 -6.41 -13.24 -13.76
C ASN A 81 -6.97 -12.35 -14.89
N ARG A 82 -6.24 -11.32 -15.33
CA ARG A 82 -6.65 -10.32 -16.34
C ARG A 82 -8.03 -9.72 -16.07
N ARG A 83 -8.32 -9.43 -14.80
CA ARG A 83 -9.61 -8.88 -14.35
C ARG A 83 -9.40 -7.71 -13.41
N LEU A 84 -10.48 -6.99 -13.09
CA LEU A 84 -10.45 -6.04 -11.97
C LEU A 84 -10.57 -6.81 -10.66
N ARG A 85 -9.85 -6.35 -9.64
CA ARG A 85 -9.96 -6.88 -8.28
C ARG A 85 -11.37 -6.64 -7.76
N GLU A 86 -11.91 -7.65 -7.08
CA GLU A 86 -13.19 -7.54 -6.40
C GLU A 86 -13.13 -6.50 -5.29
N ALA A 87 -14.25 -5.83 -5.03
CA ALA A 87 -14.35 -4.76 -4.03
C ALA A 87 -13.84 -5.19 -2.64
N ILE A 88 -14.12 -6.44 -2.22
CA ILE A 88 -13.63 -6.98 -0.96
C ILE A 88 -12.10 -7.00 -0.92
N ASN A 89 -11.44 -7.57 -1.95
CA ASN A 89 -9.99 -7.71 -2.02
C ASN A 89 -9.30 -6.35 -2.21
N PHE A 90 -9.89 -5.48 -3.03
CA PHE A 90 -9.32 -4.16 -3.29
C PHE A 90 -9.50 -3.19 -2.12
N SER A 91 -10.58 -3.30 -1.35
CA SER A 91 -10.81 -2.45 -0.18
C SER A 91 -9.70 -2.58 0.88
N TYR A 92 -9.11 -3.76 1.04
CA TYR A 92 -7.95 -3.97 1.92
C TYR A 92 -6.71 -3.20 1.43
N VAL A 93 -6.44 -3.21 0.12
CA VAL A 93 -5.34 -2.44 -0.49
C VAL A 93 -5.56 -0.95 -0.26
N VAL A 94 -6.76 -0.44 -0.53
CA VAL A 94 -7.10 0.97 -0.31
C VAL A 94 -7.01 1.35 1.18
N ALA A 95 -7.45 0.48 2.10
CA ALA A 95 -7.30 0.70 3.54
C ALA A 95 -5.83 0.82 3.96
N GLY A 96 -4.96 -0.06 3.43
CA GLY A 96 -3.52 0.01 3.64
C GLY A 96 -2.91 1.32 3.15
N LEU A 97 -3.33 1.80 1.96
CA LEU A 97 -2.89 3.08 1.42
C LEU A 97 -3.38 4.26 2.25
N VAL A 98 -4.64 4.28 2.66
CA VAL A 98 -5.22 5.30 3.57
C VAL A 98 -4.42 5.39 4.86
N TRP A 99 -4.07 4.25 5.46
CA TRP A 99 -3.24 4.24 6.66
C TRP A 99 -1.82 4.74 6.38
N SER A 100 -1.18 4.24 5.33
CA SER A 100 0.19 4.61 4.96
C SER A 100 0.32 6.10 4.67
N ILE A 101 -0.61 6.68 3.90
CA ILE A 101 -0.64 8.11 3.60
C ILE A 101 -0.82 8.94 4.87
N ARG A 102 -1.65 8.50 5.84
CA ARG A 102 -1.78 9.20 7.13
C ARG A 102 -0.46 9.20 7.90
N VAL A 103 0.24 8.08 7.95
CA VAL A 103 1.55 7.98 8.63
C VAL A 103 2.58 8.89 7.94
N LEU A 104 2.67 8.82 6.61
CA LEU A 104 3.58 9.66 5.83
C LEU A 104 3.24 11.15 5.97
N ALA A 105 1.96 11.52 5.94
CA ALA A 105 1.51 12.90 6.13
C ALA A 105 1.87 13.43 7.52
N VAL A 106 1.75 12.60 8.56
CA VAL A 106 2.19 12.96 9.92
C VAL A 106 3.70 13.19 9.94
N GLU A 107 4.50 12.33 9.31
CA GLU A 107 5.95 12.53 9.26
C GLU A 107 6.35 13.79 8.47
N ILE A 108 5.65 14.12 7.40
CA ILE A 108 5.88 15.36 6.63
C ILE A 108 5.52 16.61 7.46
N LEU A 109 4.39 16.57 8.19
CA LEU A 109 3.90 17.72 8.96
C LEU A 109 4.60 17.87 10.32
N LEU A 110 4.99 16.77 10.93
CA LEU A 110 5.59 16.67 12.27
C LEU A 110 6.81 15.72 12.25
N PRO A 111 7.91 16.12 11.58
CA PRO A 111 9.05 15.22 11.37
C PRO A 111 9.65 14.73 12.68
N ALA A 112 9.81 13.41 12.81
CA ALA A 112 10.29 12.79 14.03
C ALA A 112 11.67 13.32 14.45
N HIS A 113 12.58 13.48 13.48
CA HIS A 113 13.94 13.96 13.71
C HIS A 113 14.03 15.41 14.22
N LYS A 114 12.95 16.21 14.10
CA LYS A 114 12.90 17.59 14.60
C LYS A 114 12.19 17.71 15.96
N ARG A 115 11.75 16.60 16.58
CA ARG A 115 10.94 16.66 17.82
C ARG A 115 11.72 17.16 19.04
N GLU A 116 13.01 16.86 19.13
CA GLU A 116 13.84 17.31 20.26
C GLU A 116 14.20 18.80 20.14
N THR A 117 14.40 19.27 18.90
CA THR A 117 14.82 20.66 18.60
C THR A 117 13.64 21.61 18.41
N GLN A 118 12.46 21.08 18.10
CA GLN A 118 11.22 21.84 18.02
C GLN A 118 10.28 21.37 19.14
N PRO A 119 10.09 22.15 20.21
CA PRO A 119 9.09 21.83 21.22
C PRO A 119 7.67 21.91 20.65
N ASP A 120 6.73 21.22 21.28
CA ASP A 120 5.31 21.34 20.92
C ASP A 120 4.84 22.78 21.13
N SER A 121 4.40 23.43 20.06
CA SER A 121 3.97 24.83 20.08
C SER A 121 2.54 24.95 19.56
N HIS A 122 1.83 25.97 20.04
CA HIS A 122 0.46 26.25 19.59
C HIS A 122 0.39 26.42 18.06
N GLU A 123 1.38 27.09 17.46
CA GLU A 123 1.47 27.29 16.02
C GLU A 123 1.65 25.98 15.25
N ARG A 124 2.46 25.04 15.76
CA ARG A 124 2.66 23.73 15.13
C ARG A 124 1.38 22.91 15.15
N ARG A 125 0.67 22.90 16.29
CA ARG A 125 -0.64 22.23 16.40
C ARG A 125 -1.66 22.84 15.44
N LEU A 126 -1.72 24.16 15.33
CA LEU A 126 -2.59 24.85 14.38
C LEU A 126 -2.24 24.52 12.92
N LYS A 127 -0.95 24.52 12.56
CA LYS A 127 -0.48 24.15 11.22
C LYS A 127 -0.91 22.72 10.87
N PHE A 128 -0.67 21.77 11.78
CA PHE A 128 -1.09 20.38 11.59
C PHE A 128 -2.61 20.27 11.43
N GLN A 129 -3.39 20.91 12.30
CA GLN A 129 -4.85 20.89 12.22
C GLN A 129 -5.38 21.47 10.91
N ARG A 130 -4.77 22.56 10.42
CA ARG A 130 -5.11 23.18 9.13
C ARG A 130 -4.87 22.21 7.98
N TYR A 131 -3.66 21.69 7.85
CA TYR A 131 -3.31 20.73 6.78
C TYR A 131 -4.16 19.46 6.86
N ARG A 132 -4.41 18.94 8.06
CA ARG A 132 -5.29 17.78 8.24
C ARG A 132 -6.69 18.07 7.71
N ARG A 133 -7.29 19.21 8.09
CA ARG A 133 -8.65 19.58 7.66
C ARG A 133 -8.72 19.83 6.15
N GLU A 134 -7.68 20.40 5.58
CA GLU A 134 -7.62 20.79 4.17
C GLU A 134 -7.35 19.59 3.25
N TYR A 135 -6.48 18.65 3.64
CA TYR A 135 -6.01 17.59 2.73
C TYR A 135 -6.28 16.16 3.17
N LEU A 136 -6.59 15.90 4.45
CA LEU A 136 -6.66 14.53 4.98
C LEU A 136 -8.05 14.09 5.43
N VAL A 137 -9.04 14.96 5.26
CA VAL A 137 -10.45 14.70 5.62
C VAL A 137 -11.27 14.44 4.37
N ASP A 138 -12.34 13.69 4.52
CA ASP A 138 -13.34 13.47 3.48
C ASP A 138 -14.03 14.79 3.05
N GLY A 139 -14.52 14.84 1.82
CA GLY A 139 -15.15 16.01 1.20
C GLY A 139 -14.19 17.13 0.79
N SER A 140 -12.87 16.91 0.82
CA SER A 140 -11.86 17.94 0.52
C SER A 140 -11.43 18.00 -0.95
N SER A 141 -11.97 17.13 -1.82
CA SER A 141 -11.54 17.01 -3.23
C SER A 141 -10.02 16.83 -3.35
N THR A 142 -9.46 15.95 -2.53
CA THR A 142 -8.02 15.60 -2.47
C THR A 142 -7.83 14.11 -2.69
N PRO A 143 -6.61 13.64 -3.01
CA PRO A 143 -6.35 12.22 -3.14
C PRO A 143 -6.78 11.42 -1.90
N MET A 144 -6.58 11.95 -0.70
CA MET A 144 -7.02 11.29 0.52
C MET A 144 -8.54 11.17 0.60
N SER A 145 -9.27 12.22 0.21
CA SER A 145 -10.74 12.19 0.16
C SER A 145 -11.24 11.13 -0.82
N GLU A 146 -10.65 11.05 -2.02
CA GLU A 146 -10.99 10.04 -3.03
C GLU A 146 -10.74 8.63 -2.50
N LEU A 147 -9.62 8.39 -1.80
CA LEU A 147 -9.32 7.10 -1.21
C LEU A 147 -10.29 6.72 -0.08
N ILE A 148 -10.72 7.69 0.74
CA ILE A 148 -11.74 7.46 1.77
C ILE A 148 -13.08 7.09 1.13
N ASN A 149 -13.49 7.82 0.08
CA ASN A 149 -14.72 7.54 -0.68
C ASN A 149 -14.67 6.17 -1.33
N LEU A 150 -13.56 5.83 -1.99
CA LEU A 150 -13.35 4.53 -2.61
C LEU A 150 -13.38 3.39 -1.58
N LEU A 151 -12.79 3.61 -0.39
CA LEU A 151 -12.83 2.66 0.71
C LEU A 151 -14.25 2.46 1.26
N ALA A 152 -15.00 3.55 1.44
CA ALA A 152 -16.39 3.49 1.89
C ALA A 152 -17.27 2.74 0.89
N TYR A 153 -17.09 3.03 -0.41
CA TYR A 153 -17.79 2.34 -1.49
C TYR A 153 -17.44 0.85 -1.56
N GLY A 154 -16.15 0.50 -1.48
CA GLY A 154 -15.69 -0.88 -1.47
C GLY A 154 -16.26 -1.68 -0.29
N LYS A 155 -16.32 -1.07 0.91
CA LYS A 155 -16.96 -1.66 2.09
C LYS A 155 -18.46 -1.86 1.90
N TYR A 156 -19.15 -0.88 1.31
CA TYR A 156 -20.59 -1.00 1.01
C TYR A 156 -20.85 -2.18 0.08
N ILE A 157 -20.08 -2.34 -0.99
CA ILE A 157 -20.19 -3.51 -1.87
C ILE A 157 -19.92 -4.78 -1.07
N ALA A 158 -18.80 -4.87 -0.36
CA ALA A 158 -18.40 -6.08 0.37
C ALA A 158 -19.46 -6.55 1.39
N LEU A 159 -20.11 -5.61 2.09
CA LEU A 159 -21.20 -5.91 3.02
C LEU A 159 -22.43 -6.49 2.32
N ASN A 160 -22.74 -6.00 1.12
CA ASN A 160 -23.92 -6.42 0.36
C ASN A 160 -23.67 -7.66 -0.51
N THR A 161 -22.42 -7.99 -0.82
CA THR A 161 -22.03 -9.16 -1.60
C THR A 161 -21.55 -10.34 -0.74
N SER A 162 -21.77 -10.33 0.58
CA SER A 162 -21.27 -11.35 1.51
C SER A 162 -21.79 -12.78 1.29
N ASN A 163 -22.63 -13.00 0.28
CA ASN A 163 -23.09 -14.32 -0.19
C ASN A 163 -22.53 -14.76 -1.56
N ALA A 164 -21.63 -13.99 -2.19
CA ALA A 164 -20.95 -14.44 -3.40
C ALA A 164 -19.80 -15.38 -3.02
N GLY A 165 -19.75 -16.58 -3.64
CA GLY A 165 -18.78 -17.62 -3.30
C GLY A 165 -17.34 -17.09 -3.22
N SER A 166 -16.74 -17.17 -2.04
CA SER A 166 -15.43 -16.59 -1.69
C SER A 166 -14.22 -17.30 -2.30
N MET A 167 -14.47 -18.32 -3.10
CA MET A 167 -13.47 -19.25 -3.60
C MET A 167 -13.61 -19.42 -5.10
N THR A 168 -12.55 -19.09 -5.84
CA THR A 168 -12.44 -19.30 -7.29
C THR A 168 -11.29 -20.25 -7.60
N TRP A 169 -11.37 -20.98 -8.70
CA TRP A 169 -10.36 -21.95 -9.11
C TRP A 169 -9.58 -21.41 -10.31
N SER A 170 -8.28 -21.69 -10.37
CA SER A 170 -7.51 -21.53 -11.60
C SER A 170 -8.05 -22.44 -12.70
N ARG A 171 -7.78 -22.11 -13.97
CA ARG A 171 -8.27 -22.90 -15.12
C ARG A 171 -7.78 -24.34 -15.13
N ASP A 172 -6.58 -24.57 -14.62
CA ASP A 172 -5.97 -25.89 -14.47
C ASP A 172 -6.46 -26.64 -13.21
N GLY A 173 -7.16 -25.96 -12.30
CA GLY A 173 -7.63 -26.52 -11.04
C GLY A 173 -6.54 -26.73 -9.98
N GLU A 174 -5.30 -26.29 -10.24
CA GLU A 174 -4.19 -26.49 -9.31
C GLU A 174 -4.12 -25.45 -8.20
N ILE A 175 -4.78 -24.30 -8.37
CA ILE A 175 -4.72 -23.16 -7.46
C ILE A 175 -6.15 -22.77 -7.06
N ILE A 176 -6.34 -22.63 -5.75
CA ILE A 176 -7.53 -22.04 -5.17
C ILE A 176 -7.22 -20.57 -4.86
N TYR A 177 -8.06 -19.67 -5.38
CA TYR A 177 -8.03 -18.25 -5.02
C TYR A 177 -9.10 -17.99 -3.96
N TYR A 178 -8.65 -17.67 -2.75
CA TYR A 178 -9.52 -17.31 -1.63
C TYR A 178 -9.21 -15.88 -1.20
N HIS A 179 -10.17 -14.97 -1.37
CA HIS A 179 -9.98 -13.53 -1.09
C HIS A 179 -8.68 -12.93 -1.70
N GLY A 180 -8.34 -13.35 -2.92
CA GLY A 180 -7.14 -12.89 -3.63
C GLY A 180 -5.82 -13.55 -3.18
N LEU A 181 -5.85 -14.43 -2.17
CA LEU A 181 -4.72 -15.29 -1.84
C LEU A 181 -4.70 -16.49 -2.79
N SER A 182 -3.55 -16.71 -3.43
CA SER A 182 -3.27 -17.90 -4.22
C SER A 182 -2.82 -19.03 -3.29
N ILE A 183 -3.58 -20.11 -3.25
CA ILE A 183 -3.31 -21.30 -2.42
C ILE A 183 -3.11 -22.49 -3.37
N PRO A 184 -1.88 -22.99 -3.54
CA PRO A 184 -1.63 -24.19 -4.33
C PRO A 184 -2.29 -25.42 -3.67
N LEU A 185 -3.03 -26.21 -4.45
CA LEU A 185 -3.75 -27.37 -3.95
C LEU A 185 -2.79 -28.43 -3.39
N ASN A 186 -1.59 -28.55 -3.97
CA ASN A 186 -0.54 -29.43 -3.46
C ASN A 186 -0.12 -29.06 -2.03
N SER A 187 -0.07 -27.77 -1.69
CA SER A 187 0.26 -27.30 -0.34
C SER A 187 -0.85 -27.65 0.66
N VAL A 188 -2.12 -27.58 0.25
CA VAL A 188 -3.26 -28.02 1.08
C VAL A 188 -3.17 -29.52 1.32
N ARG A 189 -2.89 -30.31 0.27
CA ARG A 189 -2.74 -31.76 0.38
C ARG A 189 -1.59 -32.16 1.31
N SER A 190 -0.42 -31.53 1.17
CA SER A 190 0.73 -31.80 2.04
C SER A 190 0.45 -31.40 3.48
N MET A 191 -0.26 -30.29 3.70
CA MET A 191 -0.66 -29.86 5.04
C MET A 191 -1.58 -30.89 5.71
N ILE A 192 -2.57 -31.44 4.99
CA ILE A 192 -3.47 -32.47 5.52
C ILE A 192 -2.69 -33.73 5.88
N ILE A 193 -1.86 -34.24 4.94
CA ILE A 193 -1.05 -35.45 5.16
C ILE A 193 -0.14 -35.27 6.38
N SER A 194 0.59 -34.16 6.45
CA SER A 194 1.50 -33.88 7.57
C SER A 194 0.77 -33.78 8.92
N ASN A 195 -0.45 -33.23 8.95
CA ASN A 195 -1.24 -33.20 10.18
C ASN A 195 -1.71 -34.60 10.61
N ILE A 196 -2.06 -35.48 9.65
CA ILE A 196 -2.43 -36.87 9.94
C ILE A 196 -1.21 -37.62 10.51
N GLU A 197 -0.06 -37.53 9.85
CA GLU A 197 1.18 -38.18 10.31
C GLU A 197 1.56 -37.72 11.72
N ARG A 198 1.46 -36.42 11.98
CA ARG A 198 1.73 -35.85 13.31
C ARG A 198 0.70 -36.30 14.35
N ALA A 199 -0.57 -36.44 13.97
CA ALA A 199 -1.60 -36.96 14.85
C ALA A 199 -1.39 -38.45 15.16
N GLU A 200 -1.01 -39.25 14.17
CA GLU A 200 -0.62 -40.65 14.36
C GLU A 200 0.60 -40.77 15.27
N GLU A 201 1.65 -39.99 15.04
CA GLU A 201 2.84 -39.99 15.89
C GLU A 201 2.50 -39.67 17.35
N LEU A 202 1.67 -38.64 17.57
CA LEU A 202 1.17 -38.29 18.90
C LEU A 202 0.33 -39.40 19.52
N LEU A 203 -0.54 -40.05 18.75
CA LEU A 203 -1.34 -41.17 19.23
C LEU A 203 -0.47 -42.36 19.63
N TRP A 204 0.51 -42.73 18.81
CA TRP A 204 1.42 -43.83 19.10
C TRP A 204 2.31 -43.56 20.30
N ARG A 205 2.85 -42.33 20.40
CA ARG A 205 3.75 -41.93 21.47
C ARG A 205 3.04 -41.73 22.80
N GLU A 206 1.96 -40.96 22.82
CA GLU A 206 1.34 -40.46 24.06
C GLU A 206 0.18 -41.35 24.56
N LEU A 207 -0.53 -42.03 23.64
CA LEU A 207 -1.72 -42.83 23.96
C LEU A 207 -1.45 -44.33 23.95
N MET A 208 -0.68 -44.82 22.98
CA MET A 208 -0.39 -46.25 22.82
C MET A 208 0.96 -46.68 23.43
N TRP A 209 1.77 -45.71 23.89
CA TRP A 209 3.03 -45.89 24.62
C TRP A 209 4.03 -46.83 23.94
N THR A 210 4.01 -46.91 22.61
CA THR A 210 4.82 -47.87 21.84
C THR A 210 6.31 -47.49 21.77
N SER A 211 6.70 -46.33 22.28
CA SER A 211 8.07 -45.81 22.30
C SER A 211 8.90 -46.21 23.53
N ASN A 212 8.36 -47.00 24.48
CA ASN A 212 9.05 -47.47 25.69
C ASN A 212 9.33 -48.99 25.69
N LEU A 213 9.73 -49.55 24.55
CA LEU A 213 10.28 -50.92 24.49
C LEU A 213 11.71 -50.87 23.95
N ALA A 214 12.62 -50.41 24.80
CA ALA A 214 14.06 -50.66 24.72
C ALA A 214 14.52 -51.17 26.09
#